data_AF-A0A7X7B383-F1
#
_entry.id   AF-A0A7X7B383-F1
#
_cell.length_a   1.000
_cell.length_b   1.000
_cell.length_c   1.000
_cell.angle_alpha   90.00
_cell.angle_beta   90.00
_cell.angle_gamma   90.00
#
_symmetry.space_group_name_H-M   'P 1'
#
loop_
_entity.id
_entity.type
_entity.pdbx_description
1 polymer ?
#
loop_
_entity_poly.entity_id
_entity_poly.type
_entity_poly.pdbx_seq_one_letter_code
_entity_poly.pdbx_strand_id
1 'polypeptide(L)'
;MKKIIVLTLFLLVIFSTGCANTDKEGKEKPDIYSRSIMVEGDVYTSTEKSILIVPFEDIIKDVTSQVDRTKLPKKEGEVNFSVKDGKYAKIDESSERDEKNYVAVLIDSEWIKFIKMDN
;
A
#
# COMPACT_ATOMS: atom_id res chain seq x y z
N MET A 1 -61.73 -14.14 13.70
CA MET A 1 -60.63 -14.61 12.82
C MET A 1 -59.35 -13.88 13.18
N LYS A 2 -58.40 -14.55 13.84
CA LYS A 2 -56.99 -14.13 13.97
C LYS A 2 -56.20 -15.36 14.37
N LYS A 3 -55.23 -15.72 13.53
CA LYS A 3 -54.59 -17.02 13.44
C LYS A 3 -53.60 -17.21 14.59
N ILE A 4 -53.64 -18.39 15.20
CA ILE A 4 -52.71 -18.83 16.24
C ILE A 4 -51.32 -19.03 15.62
N ILE A 5 -50.32 -18.60 16.40
CA ILE A 5 -48.90 -18.50 16.10
C ILE A 5 -48.31 -19.86 15.74
N VAL A 6 -47.66 -19.94 14.58
CA VAL A 6 -46.93 -21.13 14.12
C VAL A 6 -45.43 -20.89 14.33
N LEU A 7 -44.91 -21.57 15.36
CA LEU A 7 -43.69 -22.40 15.37
C LEU A 7 -42.74 -22.25 14.18
N THR A 8 -41.49 -21.82 14.41
CA THR A 8 -40.30 -22.61 13.99
C THR A 8 -39.08 -22.20 14.83
N LEU A 9 -38.70 -23.09 15.74
CA LEU A 9 -37.43 -23.08 16.46
C LEU A 9 -36.39 -23.73 15.53
N PHE A 10 -35.43 -22.96 15.02
CA PHE A 10 -34.30 -23.52 14.28
C PHE A 10 -33.02 -23.35 15.12
N LEU A 11 -32.57 -24.46 15.70
CA LEU A 11 -31.21 -24.66 16.16
C LEU A 11 -30.25 -24.47 14.97
N LEU A 12 -29.11 -23.82 15.19
CA LEU A 12 -27.82 -24.50 15.06
C LEU A 12 -26.72 -23.65 15.70
N VAL A 13 -26.22 -24.13 16.83
CA VAL A 13 -24.92 -23.76 17.38
C VAL A 13 -23.89 -24.52 16.56
N ILE A 14 -22.98 -23.81 15.89
CA ILE A 14 -21.74 -24.41 15.38
C ILE A 14 -20.58 -23.67 16.04
N PHE A 15 -20.06 -24.27 17.10
CA PHE A 15 -18.66 -24.10 17.48
C PHE A 15 -17.82 -24.72 16.37
N SER A 16 -16.98 -23.92 15.72
CA SER A 16 -15.77 -24.45 15.08
C SER A 16 -14.64 -23.43 15.28
N THR A 17 -13.76 -23.83 16.19
CA THR A 17 -12.29 -23.70 16.13
C THR A 17 -11.74 -22.38 15.61
N GLY A 18 -11.19 -21.61 16.55
CA GLY A 18 -10.23 -20.56 16.23
C GLY A 18 -9.13 -21.11 15.32
N CYS A 19 -9.00 -20.51 14.15
CA CYS A 19 -7.77 -20.55 13.38
C CYS A 19 -6.75 -19.73 14.16
N ALA A 20 -6.06 -20.39 15.09
CA ALA A 20 -4.71 -20.01 15.44
C ALA A 20 -3.84 -20.20 14.19
N ASN A 21 -3.86 -19.20 13.30
CA ASN A 21 -2.83 -19.10 12.28
C ASN A 21 -1.60 -18.52 12.98
N THR A 22 -0.90 -19.42 13.67
CA THR A 22 0.50 -19.24 14.00
C THR A 22 1.32 -19.41 12.73
N ASP A 23 1.13 -18.51 11.76
CA ASP A 23 2.02 -18.38 10.62
C ASP A 23 3.06 -17.33 10.98
N LYS A 24 3.97 -17.71 11.88
CA LYS A 24 5.34 -17.21 11.82
C LYS A 24 6.05 -17.93 10.67
N GLU A 25 5.49 -17.84 9.46
CA GLU A 25 6.22 -18.10 8.24
C GLU A 25 7.27 -17.00 8.15
N GLY A 26 8.54 -17.39 8.27
CA GLY A 26 9.62 -16.50 7.91
C GLY A 26 9.41 -16.10 6.46
N LYS A 27 8.91 -14.87 6.24
CA LYS A 27 8.68 -14.31 4.90
C LYS A 27 9.95 -14.52 4.08
N GLU A 28 9.92 -15.50 3.18
CA GLU A 28 10.96 -15.69 2.19
C GLU A 28 11.06 -14.37 1.42
N LYS A 29 12.23 -13.74 1.44
CA LYS A 29 12.37 -12.45 0.75
C LYS A 29 12.14 -12.72 -0.74
N PRO A 30 11.25 -11.98 -1.41
CA PRO A 30 11.01 -12.21 -2.83
C PRO A 30 12.31 -11.95 -3.60
N ASP A 31 12.57 -12.77 -4.63
CA ASP A 31 13.75 -12.63 -5.50
C ASP A 31 13.83 -11.24 -6.13
N ILE A 32 12.68 -10.59 -6.36
CA ILE A 32 12.56 -9.21 -6.82
C ILE A 32 11.45 -8.52 -6.03
N TYR A 33 11.75 -7.38 -5.43
CA TYR A 33 10.72 -6.54 -4.82
C TYR A 33 9.94 -5.78 -5.90
N SER A 34 8.65 -5.54 -5.66
CA SER A 34 7.88 -4.54 -6.42
C SER A 34 8.57 -3.18 -6.38
N ARG A 35 8.25 -2.31 -7.35
CA ARG A 35 8.80 -0.94 -7.38
C ARG A 35 8.46 -0.22 -6.09
N SER A 36 9.48 0.30 -5.40
CA SER A 36 9.33 0.94 -4.10
C SER A 36 10.22 2.16 -3.95
N ILE A 37 9.79 3.08 -3.09
CA ILE A 37 10.49 4.30 -2.68
C ILE A 37 10.44 4.44 -1.15
N MET A 38 11.52 4.94 -0.54
CA MET A 38 11.56 5.28 0.89
C MET A 38 11.23 6.76 1.09
N VAL A 39 10.17 7.04 1.86
CA VAL A 39 9.71 8.41 2.15
C VAL A 39 9.35 8.51 3.62
N GLU A 40 9.98 9.46 4.32
CA GLU A 40 9.79 9.76 5.73
C GLU A 40 9.97 8.53 6.65
N GLY A 41 10.88 7.62 6.27
CA GLY A 41 11.17 6.40 7.02
C GLY A 41 10.26 5.22 6.74
N ASP A 42 9.23 5.41 5.90
CA ASP A 42 8.33 4.34 5.45
C ASP A 42 8.65 3.92 4.00
N VAL A 43 8.52 2.62 3.73
CA VAL A 43 8.60 2.09 2.36
C VAL A 43 7.21 2.16 1.72
N TYR A 44 7.13 2.80 0.57
CA TYR A 44 5.94 2.84 -0.26
C TYR A 44 6.17 1.99 -1.51
N THR A 45 5.16 1.23 -1.91
CA THR A 45 5.23 0.26 -3.01
C THR A 45 4.17 0.59 -4.07
N SER A 46 4.58 0.49 -5.33
CA SER A 46 3.76 0.81 -6.50
C SER A 46 2.47 0.00 -6.52
N THR A 47 1.37 0.69 -6.81
CA THR A 47 0.08 0.06 -7.13
C THR A 47 -0.10 -0.17 -8.63
N GLU A 48 0.88 0.26 -9.45
CA GLU A 48 0.82 0.28 -10.92
C GLU A 48 -0.30 1.18 -11.50
N LYS A 49 -1.02 1.91 -10.65
CA LYS A 49 -2.09 2.82 -11.06
C LYS A 49 -1.55 4.23 -11.22
N SER A 50 -1.79 4.82 -12.39
CA SER A 50 -1.57 6.25 -12.57
C SER A 50 -2.63 7.07 -11.82
N ILE A 51 -2.25 8.27 -11.41
CA ILE A 51 -3.14 9.29 -10.88
C ILE A 51 -3.19 10.45 -11.87
N LEU A 52 -4.37 11.04 -12.02
CA LEU A 52 -4.58 12.19 -12.90
C LEU A 52 -4.19 13.51 -12.23
N ILE A 53 -4.01 13.50 -10.91
CA ILE A 53 -3.73 14.68 -10.11
C ILE A 53 -2.21 14.90 -10.13
N VAL A 54 -1.79 16.04 -10.67
CA VAL A 54 -0.40 16.49 -10.59
C VAL A 54 -0.18 17.10 -9.19
N PRO A 55 0.86 16.66 -8.45
CA PRO A 55 1.20 17.27 -7.17
C PRO A 55 1.58 18.74 -7.31
N PHE A 56 1.39 19.54 -6.25
CA PHE A 56 1.86 20.93 -6.23
C PHE A 56 3.39 20.99 -6.25
N GLU A 57 3.96 21.98 -6.96
CA GLU A 57 5.42 22.09 -7.16
C GLU A 57 6.22 22.18 -5.86
N ASP A 58 5.65 22.73 -4.79
CA ASP A 58 6.31 22.93 -3.49
C ASP A 58 6.48 21.63 -2.68
N ILE A 59 5.67 20.61 -2.97
CA ILE A 59 5.76 19.30 -2.31
C ILE A 59 6.52 18.25 -3.15
N ILE A 60 6.89 18.60 -4.38
CA ILE A 60 7.67 17.72 -5.26
C ILE A 60 9.14 17.71 -4.83
N LYS A 61 9.69 16.50 -4.71
CA LYS A 61 11.09 16.21 -4.38
C LYS A 61 11.73 15.36 -5.48
N ASP A 62 13.05 15.40 -5.57
CA ASP A 62 13.82 14.57 -6.50
C ASP A 62 14.19 13.23 -5.86
N VAL A 63 14.12 12.16 -6.66
CA VAL A 63 14.68 10.84 -6.31
C VAL A 63 16.18 11.00 -6.08
N THR A 64 16.67 10.47 -4.97
CA THR A 64 18.03 10.75 -4.48
C THR A 64 19.05 9.68 -4.87
N SER A 65 18.64 8.42 -4.93
CA SER A 65 19.50 7.30 -5.30
C SER A 65 18.69 6.08 -5.77
N GLN A 66 19.38 5.14 -6.41
CA GLN A 66 18.82 3.86 -6.84
C GLN A 66 19.59 2.71 -6.19
N VAL A 67 18.84 1.69 -5.74
CA VAL A 67 19.36 0.40 -5.30
C VAL A 67 18.93 -0.72 -6.26
N ASP A 68 19.55 -1.87 -6.10
CA ASP A 68 19.18 -3.08 -6.83
C ASP A 68 17.72 -3.48 -6.53
N ARG A 69 17.00 -3.99 -7.54
CA ARG A 69 15.59 -4.42 -7.44
C ARG A 69 15.35 -5.55 -6.44
N THR A 70 16.40 -6.27 -6.05
CA THR A 70 16.37 -7.30 -5.01
C THR A 70 16.47 -6.73 -3.59
N LYS A 71 16.57 -5.40 -3.45
CA LYS A 71 16.66 -4.70 -2.17
C LYS A 71 15.52 -3.70 -2.04
N LEU A 72 15.02 -3.55 -0.81
CA LEU A 72 14.16 -2.42 -0.47
C LEU A 72 15.01 -1.16 -0.27
N PRO A 73 14.50 0.02 -0.66
CA PRO A 73 15.15 1.29 -0.39
C PRO A 73 15.22 1.54 1.12
N LYS A 74 16.27 2.26 1.56
CA LYS A 74 16.54 2.51 2.98
C LYS A 74 16.81 3.97 3.31
N LYS A 75 17.06 4.81 2.31
CA LYS A 75 17.33 6.25 2.47
C LYS A 75 16.20 7.08 1.88
N GLU A 76 15.96 8.26 2.42
CA GLU A 76 14.94 9.19 1.89
C GLU A 76 15.12 9.42 0.39
N GLY A 77 14.05 9.21 -0.38
CA GLY A 77 14.03 9.37 -1.83
C GLY A 77 14.76 8.27 -2.62
N GLU A 78 15.26 7.22 -1.96
CA GLU A 78 15.90 6.07 -2.63
C GLU A 78 14.84 5.15 -3.24
N VAL A 79 15.11 4.64 -4.44
CA VAL A 79 14.22 3.72 -5.18
C VAL A 79 14.90 2.40 -5.53
N ASN A 80 14.13 1.34 -5.76
CA ASN A 80 14.67 0.03 -6.21
C ASN A 80 14.41 -0.27 -7.70
N PHE A 81 14.07 0.75 -8.49
CA PHE A 81 13.76 0.63 -9.91
C PHE A 81 14.49 1.72 -10.70
N SER A 82 14.62 1.51 -12.01
CA SER A 82 15.27 2.48 -12.88
C SER A 82 14.31 3.63 -13.16
N VAL A 83 14.74 4.85 -12.87
CA VAL A 83 14.02 6.07 -13.19
C VAL A 83 15.05 7.14 -13.56
N LYS A 84 14.80 7.86 -14.65
CA LYS A 84 15.64 8.99 -15.07
C LYS A 84 14.97 10.27 -14.61
N ASP A 85 15.72 11.14 -13.92
CA ASP A 85 15.23 12.42 -13.40
C ASP A 85 13.94 12.26 -12.56
N GLY A 86 13.89 11.18 -11.76
CA GLY A 86 12.71 10.77 -11.01
C GLY A 86 12.28 11.82 -9.99
N LYS A 87 10.97 12.05 -9.89
CA LYS A 87 10.36 12.98 -8.93
C LYS A 87 9.30 12.27 -8.11
N TYR A 88 9.09 12.69 -6.88
CA TYR A 88 8.06 12.14 -6.02
C TYR A 88 7.41 13.22 -5.14
N ALA A 89 6.19 12.98 -4.71
CA ALA A 89 5.47 13.82 -3.75
C ALA A 89 4.66 12.93 -2.80
N LYS A 90 4.68 13.27 -1.51
CA LYS A 90 3.77 12.67 -0.53
C LYS A 90 2.45 13.43 -0.58
N ILE A 91 1.36 12.69 -0.73
CA ILE A 91 0.01 13.25 -0.81
C ILE A 91 -0.78 12.76 0.39
N ASP A 92 -1.23 13.73 1.18
CA ASP A 92 -2.12 13.52 2.30
C ASP A 92 -3.57 13.67 1.81
N GLU A 93 -4.22 12.55 1.51
CA GLU A 93 -5.66 12.50 1.21
C GLU A 93 -6.42 12.62 2.54
N SER A 94 -6.50 13.83 3.09
CA SER A 94 -7.34 14.13 4.26
C SER A 94 -8.81 14.09 3.84
N SER A 95 -9.36 12.89 3.71
CA SER A 95 -10.80 12.68 3.58
C SER A 95 -11.27 11.95 4.83
N GLU A 96 -12.30 12.51 5.48
CA GLU A 96 -12.76 12.27 6.86
C GLU A 96 -13.14 10.81 7.23
N ARG A 97 -12.84 9.82 6.40
CA ARG A 97 -13.15 8.41 6.68
C ARG A 97 -11.99 7.43 6.61
N ASP A 98 -10.89 7.74 5.95
CA ASP A 98 -9.70 6.87 5.92
C ASP A 98 -8.48 7.71 5.51
N GLU A 99 -7.60 8.07 6.46
CA GLU A 99 -6.31 8.69 6.13
C GLU A 99 -5.44 7.70 5.35
N LYS A 100 -5.54 7.71 4.02
CA LYS A 100 -4.65 6.94 3.15
C LYS A 100 -3.64 7.87 2.51
N ASN A 101 -2.65 8.29 3.30
CA ASN A 101 -1.47 8.95 2.79
C ASN A 101 -0.79 8.04 1.76
N TYR A 102 -0.45 8.58 0.60
CA TYR A 102 0.23 7.84 -0.47
C TYR A 102 1.36 8.68 -1.06
N VAL A 103 2.23 8.02 -1.82
CA VAL A 103 3.29 8.70 -2.56
C VAL A 103 2.99 8.62 -4.03
N ALA A 104 3.05 9.75 -4.72
CA ALA A 104 3.02 9.82 -6.17
C ALA A 104 4.47 9.86 -6.68
N VAL A 105 4.83 9.01 -7.63
CA VAL A 105 6.16 9.02 -8.25
C VAL A 105 6.02 9.21 -9.76
N LEU A 106 6.76 10.16 -10.33
CA LEU A 106 6.80 10.42 -11.75
C LEU A 106 7.65 9.37 -12.47
N ILE A 107 7.01 8.56 -13.32
CA ILE A 107 7.63 7.50 -14.11
C ILE A 107 7.10 7.61 -15.53
N ASP A 108 7.99 7.70 -16.52
CA ASP A 108 7.62 7.80 -17.94
C ASP A 108 6.59 8.90 -18.26
N SER A 109 6.70 10.03 -17.56
CA SER A 109 5.78 11.19 -17.64
C SER A 109 4.40 11.00 -17.00
N GLU A 110 4.19 9.91 -16.25
CA GLU A 110 2.97 9.65 -15.49
C GLU A 110 3.23 9.63 -13.99
N TRP A 111 2.32 10.20 -13.21
CA TRP A 111 2.36 10.08 -11.76
C TRP A 111 1.72 8.75 -11.36
N ILE A 112 2.52 7.85 -10.77
CA ILE A 112 2.08 6.53 -10.34
C ILE A 112 1.87 6.53 -8.82
N LYS A 113 0.78 5.92 -8.35
CA LYS A 113 0.45 5.81 -6.91
C LYS A 113 1.20 4.67 -6.24
N PHE A 114 1.83 4.99 -5.12
CA PHE A 114 2.50 4.07 -4.23
C PHE A 114 1.84 4.11 -2.85
N ILE A 115 1.55 2.95 -2.28
CA ILE A 115 0.94 2.80 -0.95
C ILE A 115 1.96 2.30 0.05
N LYS A 116 1.79 2.68 1.31
CA LYS A 116 2.67 2.22 2.39
C LYS A 116 2.68 0.69 2.44
N MET A 117 3.87 0.10 2.51
CA MET A 117 4.04 -1.34 2.67
C MET A 117 3.69 -1.73 4.11
N ASP A 118 2.70 -2.60 4.29
CA ASP A 118 2.37 -3.18 5.59
C ASP A 118 3.47 -4.16 6.01
N ASN A 119 4.08 -3.91 7.17
CA ASN A 119 5.16 -4.74 7.73
C ASN A 119 4.66 -6.10 8.25
#